data_AF-A0A662CHE1-F1
#
_entry.id   AF-A0A662CHE1-F1
#
_cell.length_a   1.000
_cell.length_b   1.000
_cell.length_c   1.000
_cell.angle_alpha   90.00
_cell.angle_beta   90.00
_cell.angle_gamma   90.00
#
_symmetry.space_group_name_H-M   'P 1'
#
loop_
_entity.id
_entity.type
_entity.pdbx_description
1 polymer ?
#
loop_
_entity_poly.entity_id
_entity_poly.type
_entity_poly.pdbx_seq_one_letter_code
_entity_poly.pdbx_strand_id
1 'polypeptide(L)'
;MRLTFLGGAQTVTGSCYLLDTKGGRVLIDCGMFQGHLEERNWRPLSFDPKEIDAILLTHAHIDHSGFIPRLVKLGFSGRIIATKATLDLCQIMLMDSAHLQEMEAQHLTKKNLRKGKAPVEPLYTMADAAQAFPLFHPVKYGEEVNVVPGVKATFVDAGHILGSSIVKVQIQEEQELLKLVFSGDLGRYHSLILKNPTPIDNAHALLVESTYGNRLHKSLEASEEELVEIINRLTGKRARSSSPPSP
;
A
#
# COMPACT_ATOMS: atom_id res chain seq x y z
N MET A 1 8.62 -0.68 23.16
CA MET A 1 8.28 -0.54 21.73
C MET A 1 8.36 0.92 21.31
N ARG A 2 8.79 1.20 20.07
CA ARG A 2 8.75 2.53 19.45
C ARG A 2 8.17 2.41 18.03
N LEU A 3 7.17 3.25 17.72
CA LEU A 3 6.58 3.36 16.38
C LEU A 3 7.05 4.67 15.72
N THR A 4 7.68 4.56 14.56
CA THR A 4 8.21 5.69 13.79
C THR A 4 7.47 5.82 12.47
N PHE A 5 7.03 7.03 12.14
CA PHE A 5 6.33 7.33 10.88
C PHE A 5 7.36 7.78 9.84
N LEU A 6 7.63 6.92 8.85
CA LEU A 6 8.60 7.19 7.79
C LEU A 6 7.94 7.81 6.56
N GLY A 7 6.65 7.55 6.36
CA GLY A 7 5.80 8.16 5.34
C GLY A 7 4.32 7.85 5.58
N GLY A 8 3.43 8.30 4.70
CA GLY A 8 1.97 8.18 4.88
C GLY A 8 1.36 9.03 6.01
N ALA A 9 2.15 9.86 6.70
CA ALA A 9 1.66 10.83 7.69
C ALA A 9 1.56 12.23 7.07
N GLN A 10 0.37 12.85 7.17
CA GLN A 10 0.05 14.14 6.52
C GLN A 10 0.21 14.12 4.99
N THR A 11 0.18 12.93 4.39
CA THR A 11 0.24 12.70 2.94
C THR A 11 -0.46 11.37 2.62
N VAL A 12 -0.88 11.20 1.37
CA VAL A 12 -1.62 10.01 0.88
C VAL A 12 -0.71 9.02 0.14
N THR A 13 0.61 9.17 0.23
CA THR A 13 1.55 8.34 -0.53
C THR A 13 2.82 8.05 0.26
N GLY A 14 3.53 6.99 -0.11
CA GLY A 14 4.72 6.52 0.59
C GLY A 14 4.42 5.97 1.98
N SER A 15 3.34 5.20 2.15
CA SER A 15 3.00 4.57 3.42
C SER A 15 4.17 3.70 3.91
N CYS A 16 4.69 4.02 5.09
CA CYS A 16 5.75 3.24 5.73
C CYS A 16 5.86 3.59 7.21
N TYR A 17 5.71 2.57 8.07
CA TYR A 17 5.84 2.69 9.51
C TYR A 17 6.88 1.71 10.03
N LEU A 18 7.82 2.17 10.85
CA LEU A 18 8.83 1.33 11.48
C LEU A 18 8.45 1.03 12.93
N LEU A 19 8.26 -0.25 13.23
CA LEU A 19 8.00 -0.77 14.55
C LEU A 19 9.28 -1.37 15.13
N ASP A 20 9.89 -0.67 16.09
CA ASP A 20 11.02 -1.15 16.88
C ASP A 20 10.51 -1.87 18.14
N THR A 21 10.86 -3.15 18.27
CA THR A 21 10.53 -3.98 19.45
C THR A 21 11.79 -4.60 20.04
N LYS A 22 11.69 -5.20 21.23
CA LYS A 22 12.80 -5.96 21.83
C LYS A 22 13.19 -7.19 20.99
N GLY A 23 12.27 -7.74 20.20
CA GLY A 23 12.50 -8.94 19.40
C GLY A 23 12.94 -8.70 17.96
N GLY A 24 12.86 -7.46 17.47
CA GLY A 24 13.22 -7.12 16.10
C GLY A 24 12.55 -5.85 15.59
N ARG A 25 12.91 -5.46 14.36
CA ARG A 25 12.38 -4.31 13.63
C ARG A 25 11.51 -4.76 12.46
N VAL A 26 10.28 -4.27 12.45
CA VAL A 26 9.28 -4.64 11.46
C VAL A 26 8.77 -3.40 10.76
N LEU A 27 8.70 -3.42 9.43
CA LEU A 27 8.01 -2.38 8.66
C LEU A 27 6.55 -2.77 8.47
N ILE A 28 5.65 -1.80 8.61
CA ILE A 28 4.27 -1.90 8.12
C ILE A 28 4.20 -1.04 6.85
N ASP A 29 3.91 -1.68 5.73
CA ASP A 29 4.06 -1.13 4.39
C ASP A 29 5.47 -0.61 4.06
N CYS A 30 5.75 -0.47 2.77
CA CYS A 30 6.99 0.07 2.23
C CYS A 30 6.70 0.69 0.85
N GLY A 31 5.95 1.78 0.89
CA GLY A 31 5.42 2.47 -0.28
C GLY A 31 6.35 3.50 -0.90
N MET A 32 6.19 3.72 -2.20
CA MET A 32 6.81 4.86 -2.89
C MET A 32 5.97 6.13 -2.74
N PHE A 33 6.64 7.26 -2.59
CA PHE A 33 6.02 8.56 -2.76
C PHE A 33 5.72 8.82 -4.24
N GLN A 34 4.51 9.28 -4.54
CA GLN A 34 4.06 9.59 -5.90
C GLN A 34 3.82 11.09 -6.12
N GLY A 35 3.80 11.52 -7.38
CA GLY A 35 3.50 12.89 -7.79
C GLY A 35 4.55 13.89 -7.31
N HIS A 36 4.12 15.01 -6.74
CA HIS A 36 5.00 16.09 -6.30
C HIS A 36 5.99 15.70 -5.17
N LEU A 37 5.87 14.50 -4.59
CA LEU A 37 6.74 14.00 -3.53
C LEU A 37 7.72 12.93 -4.01
N GLU A 38 7.75 12.59 -5.31
CA GLU A 38 8.54 11.49 -5.85
C GLU A 38 10.04 11.61 -5.60
N GLU A 39 10.59 12.84 -5.53
CA GLU A 39 11.99 13.08 -5.16
C GLU A 39 12.35 12.52 -3.77
N ARG A 40 11.37 12.33 -2.87
CA ARG A 40 11.60 11.76 -1.55
C ARG A 40 12.08 10.31 -1.61
N ASN A 41 11.74 9.57 -2.66
CA ASN A 41 12.20 8.19 -2.85
C ASN A 41 13.72 8.07 -2.99
N TRP A 42 14.41 9.16 -3.33
CA TRP A 42 15.87 9.19 -3.50
C TRP A 42 16.62 9.63 -2.24
N ARG A 43 15.90 10.01 -1.18
CA ARG A 43 16.52 10.45 0.08
C ARG A 43 17.17 9.26 0.80
N PRO A 44 18.27 9.49 1.54
CA PRO A 44 18.83 8.47 2.42
C PRO A 44 17.79 7.97 3.42
N LEU A 45 17.77 6.67 3.67
CA LEU A 45 16.94 6.06 4.70
C LEU A 45 17.46 6.46 6.08
N SER A 46 16.55 6.61 7.04
CA SER A 46 16.88 6.90 8.45
C SER A 46 17.27 5.64 9.25
N PHE A 47 17.32 4.48 8.59
CA PHE A 47 17.65 3.17 9.16
C PHE A 47 18.43 2.34 8.13
N ASP A 48 19.16 1.33 8.60
CA ASP A 48 19.82 0.37 7.72
C ASP A 48 18.81 -0.71 7.27
N PRO A 49 18.58 -0.92 5.96
CA PRO A 49 17.70 -1.96 5.44
C PRO A 49 18.03 -3.37 5.93
N LYS A 50 19.29 -3.65 6.27
CA LYS A 50 19.74 -4.95 6.80
C LYS A 50 19.26 -5.23 8.22
N GLU A 51 18.88 -4.19 8.95
CA GLU A 51 18.36 -4.30 10.32
C GLU A 51 16.83 -4.56 10.35
N ILE A 52 16.16 -4.61 9.20
CA ILE A 52 14.73 -4.89 9.11
C ILE A 52 14.52 -6.40 8.97
N ASP A 53 13.80 -6.99 9.92
CA ASP A 53 13.56 -8.44 9.98
C ASP A 53 12.38 -8.88 9.10
N ALA A 54 11.36 -8.03 8.98
CA ALA A 54 10.16 -8.33 8.21
C ALA A 54 9.42 -7.07 7.75
N ILE A 55 8.61 -7.24 6.71
CA ILE A 55 7.62 -6.28 6.24
C ILE A 55 6.24 -6.95 6.34
N LEU A 56 5.28 -6.27 6.97
CA LEU A 56 3.86 -6.61 6.91
C LEU A 56 3.21 -5.67 5.88
N LEU A 57 2.74 -6.23 4.77
CA LEU A 57 2.18 -5.43 3.68
C LEU A 57 0.65 -5.51 3.69
N THR A 58 -0.01 -4.35 3.76
CA THR A 58 -1.46 -4.24 3.83
C THR A 58 -2.11 -4.61 2.49
N HIS A 59 -1.59 -4.09 1.38
CA HIS A 59 -2.11 -4.32 0.04
C HIS A 59 -1.09 -3.95 -1.06
N ALA A 60 -1.45 -4.20 -2.33
CA ALA A 60 -0.50 -4.22 -3.45
C ALA A 60 -0.26 -2.87 -4.15
N HIS A 61 -0.90 -1.76 -3.74
CA HIS A 61 -0.68 -0.48 -4.41
C HIS A 61 0.77 0.02 -4.25
N ILE A 62 1.25 0.81 -5.20
CA ILE A 62 2.65 1.26 -5.28
C ILE A 62 3.03 2.21 -4.14
N ASP A 63 2.07 2.99 -3.65
CA ASP A 63 2.22 3.83 -2.47
C ASP A 63 2.20 3.06 -1.14
N HIS A 64 2.05 1.73 -1.16
CA HIS A 64 2.20 0.83 -0.01
C HIS A 64 3.28 -0.25 -0.22
N SER A 65 3.60 -0.60 -1.46
CA SER A 65 4.53 -1.70 -1.78
C SER A 65 5.71 -1.30 -2.68
N GLY A 66 5.61 -0.15 -3.37
CA GLY A 66 6.50 0.22 -4.46
C GLY A 66 7.97 0.39 -4.06
N PHE A 67 8.25 0.65 -2.79
CA PHE A 67 9.63 0.87 -2.34
C PHE A 67 10.35 -0.43 -1.94
N ILE A 68 9.63 -1.55 -1.90
CA ILE A 68 10.18 -2.87 -1.58
C ILE A 68 11.41 -3.24 -2.45
N PRO A 69 11.37 -3.15 -3.79
CA PRO A 69 12.54 -3.48 -4.62
C PRO A 69 13.76 -2.63 -4.31
N ARG A 70 13.56 -1.34 -4.02
CA ARG A 70 14.63 -0.43 -3.62
C ARG A 70 15.23 -0.86 -2.29
N LEU A 71 14.40 -1.24 -1.33
CA LEU A 71 14.86 -1.72 -0.02
C LEU A 71 15.68 -3.01 -0.15
N VAL A 72 15.24 -3.97 -0.99
CA VAL A 72 15.97 -5.21 -1.30
C VAL A 72 17.32 -4.91 -1.94
N LYS A 73 17.36 -4.02 -2.94
CA LYS A 73 18.60 -3.56 -3.58
C LYS A 73 19.59 -2.94 -2.60
N LEU A 74 19.09 -2.31 -1.53
CA LEU A 74 19.92 -1.71 -0.48
C LEU A 74 20.33 -2.71 0.62
N GLY A 75 19.91 -3.99 0.53
CA GLY A 75 20.39 -5.07 1.38
C GLY A 75 19.35 -5.69 2.31
N PHE A 76 18.06 -5.33 2.20
CA PHE A 76 17.02 -6.04 2.92
C PHE A 76 16.87 -7.49 2.43
N SER A 77 16.77 -8.43 3.37
CA SER A 77 16.63 -9.86 3.10
C SER A 77 15.59 -10.55 4.00
N GLY A 78 14.77 -9.77 4.72
CA GLY A 78 13.74 -10.26 5.61
C GLY A 78 12.50 -10.77 4.87
N ARG A 79 11.51 -11.28 5.62
CA ARG A 79 10.26 -11.80 5.04
C ARG A 79 9.30 -10.67 4.70
N ILE A 80 8.59 -10.79 3.58
CA ILE A 80 7.51 -9.88 3.17
C ILE A 80 6.19 -10.64 3.30
N ILE A 81 5.43 -10.33 4.35
CA ILE A 81 4.26 -11.10 4.77
C ILE A 81 2.99 -10.35 4.37
N ALA A 82 2.15 -11.01 3.59
CA ALA A 82 0.85 -10.49 3.18
C ALA A 82 -0.07 -11.62 2.73
N THR A 83 -1.30 -11.30 2.36
CA THR A 83 -2.19 -12.29 1.74
C THR A 83 -1.64 -12.75 0.39
N LYS A 84 -1.95 -13.99 -0.01
CA LYS A 84 -1.51 -14.51 -1.31
C LYS A 84 -1.92 -13.60 -2.48
N ALA A 85 -3.17 -13.12 -2.48
CA ALA A 85 -3.65 -12.25 -3.55
C ALA A 85 -2.90 -10.91 -3.60
N THR A 86 -2.57 -10.33 -2.44
CA THR A 86 -1.71 -9.13 -2.38
C THR A 86 -0.34 -9.39 -2.97
N LEU A 87 0.31 -10.52 -2.64
CA LEU A 87 1.64 -10.83 -3.17
C LEU A 87 1.62 -11.09 -4.68
N ASP A 88 0.61 -11.81 -5.19
CA ASP A 88 0.45 -12.05 -6.62
C ASP A 88 0.23 -10.73 -7.40
N LEU A 89 -0.62 -9.84 -6.88
CA LEU A 89 -0.81 -8.51 -7.47
C LEU A 89 0.46 -7.64 -7.36
N CYS A 90 1.16 -7.71 -6.22
CA CYS A 90 2.38 -6.95 -5.99
C CYS A 90 3.47 -7.33 -7.00
N GLN A 91 3.60 -8.61 -7.39
CA GLN A 91 4.53 -8.99 -8.46
C GLN A 91 4.26 -8.23 -9.76
N ILE A 92 3.00 -8.18 -10.19
CA ILE A 92 2.59 -7.49 -11.43
C ILE A 92 2.88 -5.99 -11.31
N MET A 93 2.42 -5.36 -10.22
CA MET A 93 2.56 -3.92 -10.01
C MET A 93 4.03 -3.48 -9.93
N LEU A 94 4.88 -4.26 -9.24
CA LEU A 94 6.30 -3.95 -9.11
C LEU A 94 7.06 -4.10 -10.42
N MET A 95 6.73 -5.12 -11.23
CA MET A 95 7.33 -5.30 -12.56
C MET A 95 6.94 -4.18 -13.52
N ASP A 96 5.66 -3.79 -13.54
CA ASP A 96 5.18 -2.69 -14.37
C ASP A 96 5.81 -1.35 -13.95
N SER A 97 5.84 -1.06 -12.65
CA SER A 97 6.49 0.14 -12.11
C SER A 97 7.99 0.17 -12.46
N ALA A 98 8.70 -0.95 -12.34
CA ALA A 98 10.10 -1.05 -12.75
C ALA A 98 10.29 -0.74 -14.24
N HIS A 99 9.44 -1.32 -15.09
CA HIS A 99 9.50 -1.13 -16.53
C HIS A 99 9.30 0.34 -16.93
N LEU A 100 8.29 1.00 -16.34
CA LEU A 100 8.03 2.42 -16.56
C LEU A 100 9.23 3.29 -16.15
N GLN A 101 9.81 3.01 -14.98
CA GLN A 101 11.00 3.73 -14.48
C GLN A 101 12.22 3.54 -15.40
N GLU A 102 12.47 2.31 -15.87
CA GLU A 102 13.55 2.04 -16.82
C GLU A 102 13.36 2.79 -18.13
N MET A 103 12.14 2.79 -18.68
CA MET A 103 11.83 3.52 -19.91
C MET A 103 12.05 5.03 -19.76
N GLU A 104 11.61 5.61 -18.64
CA GLU A 104 11.82 7.02 -18.34
C GLU A 104 13.31 7.37 -18.19
N ALA A 105 14.05 6.57 -17.41
CA ALA A 105 15.49 6.71 -17.22
C ALA A 105 16.26 6.64 -18.56
N GLN A 106 15.89 5.71 -19.45
CA GLN A 106 16.47 5.61 -20.79
C GLN A 106 16.19 6.84 -21.65
N HIS A 107 14.95 7.35 -21.62
CA HIS A 107 14.59 8.56 -22.37
C HIS A 107 15.38 9.78 -21.86
N LEU A 108 15.41 9.98 -20.54
CA LEU A 108 16.17 11.07 -19.91
C LEU A 108 17.67 10.96 -20.19
N THR A 109 18.23 9.75 -20.15
CA THR A 109 19.63 9.49 -20.50
C THR A 109 19.95 9.90 -21.92
N LYS A 110 19.14 9.51 -22.92
CA LYS A 110 19.33 9.95 -24.32
C LYS A 110 19.33 11.47 -24.46
N LYS A 111 18.44 12.16 -23.73
CA LYS A 111 18.36 13.63 -23.70
C LYS A 111 19.56 14.27 -23.01
N ASN A 112 20.05 13.68 -21.92
CA ASN A 112 21.20 14.17 -21.15
C ASN A 112 22.51 14.02 -21.92
N LEU A 113 22.74 12.87 -22.55
CA LEU A 113 23.95 12.62 -23.34
C LEU A 113 24.07 13.61 -24.52
N ARG A 114 22.96 13.96 -25.18
CA ARG A 114 22.93 15.04 -26.20
C ARG A 114 23.33 16.42 -25.67
N LYS A 115 23.25 16.63 -24.36
CA LYS A 115 23.61 17.87 -23.66
C LYS A 115 24.92 17.75 -22.86
N GLY A 116 25.68 16.67 -23.04
CA GLY A 116 26.91 16.41 -22.28
C GLY A 116 26.70 16.17 -20.77
N LYS A 117 25.49 15.79 -20.35
CA LYS A 117 25.15 15.50 -18.94
C LYS A 117 25.21 14.00 -18.66
N ALA A 118 25.35 13.64 -17.38
CA ALA A 118 25.37 12.27 -16.90
C ALA A 118 24.06 11.50 -17.22
N PRO A 119 24.14 10.17 -17.39
CA PRO A 119 22.95 9.31 -17.51
C PRO A 119 22.09 9.36 -16.24
N VAL A 120 20.82 9.01 -16.41
CA VAL A 120 19.84 8.88 -15.32
C VAL A 120 19.57 7.40 -15.12
N GLU A 121 19.67 6.94 -13.87
CA GLU A 121 19.34 5.58 -13.47
C GLU A 121 17.91 5.54 -12.89
N PRO A 122 17.16 4.44 -13.07
CA PRO A 122 15.88 4.25 -12.38
C PRO A 122 16.11 3.96 -10.89
N LEU A 123 15.08 4.13 -10.05
CA LEU A 123 15.19 3.84 -8.61
C LEU A 123 15.53 2.36 -8.40
N TYR A 124 14.87 1.50 -9.18
CA TYR A 124 15.12 0.07 -9.31
C TYR A 124 14.73 -0.41 -10.72
N THR A 125 15.33 -1.53 -11.13
CA THR A 125 15.12 -2.19 -12.43
C THR A 125 14.11 -3.33 -12.32
N MET A 126 13.68 -3.90 -13.45
CA MET A 126 12.84 -5.11 -13.44
C MET A 126 13.56 -6.29 -12.77
N ALA A 127 14.89 -6.36 -12.93
CA ALA A 127 15.73 -7.35 -12.26
C ALA A 127 15.79 -7.13 -10.74
N ASP A 128 15.82 -5.88 -10.28
CA ASP A 128 15.74 -5.55 -8.85
C ASP A 128 14.36 -5.89 -8.27
N ALA A 129 13.27 -5.64 -9.02
CA ALA A 129 11.92 -6.01 -8.59
C ALA A 129 11.76 -7.53 -8.42
N ALA A 130 12.27 -8.32 -9.36
CA ALA A 130 12.22 -9.78 -9.30
C ALA A 130 12.96 -10.37 -8.08
N GLN A 131 14.00 -9.67 -7.57
CA GLN A 131 14.73 -10.10 -6.38
C GLN A 131 13.89 -10.03 -5.09
N ALA A 132 12.79 -9.28 -5.07
CA ALA A 132 11.90 -9.23 -3.92
C ALA A 132 11.01 -10.49 -3.80
N PHE A 133 10.71 -11.17 -4.90
CA PHE A 133 9.70 -12.24 -4.93
C PHE A 133 10.06 -13.48 -4.09
N PRO A 134 11.34 -13.92 -4.03
CA PRO A 134 11.72 -15.00 -3.12
C PRO A 134 11.50 -14.69 -1.64
N LEU A 135 11.38 -13.41 -1.26
CA LEU A 135 11.11 -12.97 0.11
C LEU A 135 9.62 -12.97 0.46
N PHE A 136 8.75 -13.20 -0.52
CA PHE A 136 7.30 -13.17 -0.35
C PHE A 136 6.80 -14.39 0.45
N HIS A 137 6.06 -14.11 1.51
CA HIS A 137 5.58 -15.11 2.46
C HIS A 137 4.05 -15.00 2.60
N PRO A 138 3.28 -15.79 1.82
CA PRO A 138 1.83 -15.70 1.80
C PRO A 138 1.20 -16.24 3.08
N VAL A 139 0.18 -15.55 3.57
CA VAL A 139 -0.61 -15.96 4.74
C VAL A 139 -2.11 -15.89 4.44
N LYS A 140 -2.92 -16.57 5.24
CA LYS A 140 -4.39 -16.52 5.13
C LYS A 140 -4.97 -15.46 6.06
N TYR A 141 -6.14 -14.94 5.71
CA TYR A 141 -6.89 -14.11 6.62
C TYR A 141 -7.24 -14.87 7.91
N GLY A 142 -7.19 -14.18 9.04
CA GLY A 142 -7.50 -14.73 10.36
C GLY A 142 -6.42 -15.63 10.95
N GLU A 143 -5.39 -16.00 10.19
CA GLU A 143 -4.26 -16.77 10.69
C GLU A 143 -3.31 -15.88 11.50
N GLU A 144 -2.88 -16.38 12.66
CA GLU A 144 -1.86 -15.74 13.49
C GLU A 144 -0.46 -16.19 13.04
N VAL A 145 0.41 -15.22 12.76
CA VAL A 145 1.74 -15.47 12.18
C VAL A 145 2.78 -14.87 13.11
N ASN A 146 3.80 -15.66 13.47
CA ASN A 146 4.96 -15.15 14.21
C ASN A 146 5.87 -14.35 13.26
N VAL A 147 6.03 -13.06 13.54
CA VAL A 147 6.79 -12.13 12.69
C VAL A 147 8.25 -12.07 13.14
N VAL A 148 8.47 -11.75 14.41
CA VAL A 148 9.74 -11.78 15.14
C VAL A 148 9.44 -12.20 16.59
N PRO A 149 10.44 -12.59 17.43
CA PRO A 149 10.19 -12.92 18.82
C PRO A 149 9.32 -11.88 19.55
N GLY A 150 8.21 -12.33 20.16
CA GLY A 150 7.29 -11.44 20.87
C GLY A 150 6.37 -10.58 19.99
N VAL A 151 6.43 -10.71 18.66
CA VAL A 151 5.55 -9.99 17.72
C VAL A 151 4.79 -10.98 16.84
N LYS A 152 3.47 -10.89 16.90
CA LYS A 152 2.56 -11.66 16.04
C LYS A 152 1.70 -10.74 15.21
N ALA A 153 1.32 -11.20 14.03
CA ALA A 153 0.42 -10.48 13.15
C ALA A 153 -0.75 -11.35 12.71
N THR A 154 -1.92 -10.74 12.55
CA THR A 154 -3.10 -11.33 11.92
C THR A 154 -3.63 -10.37 10.88
N PHE A 155 -3.86 -10.88 9.69
CA PHE A 155 -4.42 -10.13 8.57
C PHE A 155 -5.92 -10.38 8.51
N VAL A 156 -6.73 -9.32 8.43
CA VAL A 156 -8.19 -9.43 8.21
C VAL A 156 -8.60 -8.57 7.03
N ASP A 157 -9.72 -8.90 6.39
CA ASP A 157 -10.12 -8.27 5.13
C ASP A 157 -10.40 -6.77 5.31
N ALA A 158 -9.74 -5.93 4.51
CA ALA A 158 -9.95 -4.48 4.48
C ALA A 158 -11.01 -4.05 3.46
N GLY A 159 -11.44 -4.93 2.55
CA GLY A 159 -12.46 -4.64 1.54
C GLY A 159 -12.05 -3.63 0.46
N HIS A 160 -10.77 -3.21 0.40
CA HIS A 160 -10.29 -2.15 -0.50
C HIS A 160 -9.96 -2.63 -1.90
N ILE A 161 -9.09 -3.62 -1.99
CA ILE A 161 -8.76 -4.37 -3.22
C ILE A 161 -8.66 -5.86 -2.91
N LEU A 162 -8.57 -6.70 -3.94
CA LEU A 162 -8.41 -8.14 -3.76
C LEU A 162 -7.15 -8.43 -2.91
N GLY A 163 -7.33 -9.11 -1.78
CA GLY A 163 -6.24 -9.44 -0.85
C GLY A 163 -5.89 -8.33 0.16
N SER A 164 -6.45 -7.12 0.02
CA SER A 164 -6.20 -6.01 0.95
C SER A 164 -6.54 -6.38 2.40
N SER A 165 -5.78 -5.83 3.33
CA SER A 165 -5.84 -6.27 4.71
C SER A 165 -5.63 -5.17 5.73
N ILE A 166 -6.43 -5.23 6.79
CA ILE A 166 -6.15 -4.60 8.07
C ILE A 166 -5.17 -5.52 8.79
N VAL A 167 -4.05 -4.97 9.24
CA VAL A 167 -2.99 -5.71 9.93
C VAL A 167 -3.09 -5.47 11.43
N LYS A 168 -3.43 -6.53 12.16
CA LYS A 168 -3.47 -6.54 13.63
C LYS A 168 -2.13 -7.04 14.14
N VAL A 169 -1.42 -6.22 14.90
CA VAL A 169 -0.09 -6.55 15.45
C VAL A 169 -0.20 -6.68 16.96
N GLN A 170 0.20 -7.84 17.48
CA GLN A 170 0.27 -8.13 18.90
C GLN A 170 1.74 -8.15 19.34
N ILE A 171 2.06 -7.37 20.36
CA ILE A 171 3.43 -7.17 20.83
C ILE A 171 3.49 -7.49 22.31
N GLN A 172 4.29 -8.49 22.68
CA GLN A 172 4.56 -8.83 24.06
C GLN A 172 5.59 -7.86 24.64
N GLU A 173 5.20 -7.06 25.62
CA GLU A 173 6.07 -6.15 26.37
C GLU A 173 6.02 -6.51 27.85
N GLU A 174 7.06 -7.17 28.36
CA GLU A 174 7.14 -7.60 29.76
C GLU A 174 5.89 -8.37 30.20
N GLN A 175 5.00 -7.76 30.99
CA GLN A 175 3.77 -8.35 31.49
C GLN A 175 2.51 -7.96 30.70
N GLU A 176 2.63 -7.12 29.67
CA GLU A 176 1.50 -6.60 28.89
C GLU A 176 1.54 -7.06 27.43
N LEU A 177 0.35 -7.22 26.86
CA LEU A 177 0.16 -7.56 25.45
C LEU A 177 -0.45 -6.35 24.71
N LEU A 178 0.40 -5.57 24.06
CA LEU A 178 -0.02 -4.43 23.26
C LEU A 178 -0.63 -4.89 21.94
N LYS A 179 -1.63 -4.14 21.47
CA LYS A 179 -2.39 -4.44 20.24
C LYS A 179 -2.44 -3.18 19.40
N LEU A 180 -1.69 -3.16 18.31
CA LEU A 180 -1.73 -2.09 17.32
C LEU A 180 -2.50 -2.59 16.11
N VAL A 181 -3.30 -1.72 15.50
CA VAL A 181 -4.04 -2.06 14.28
C VAL A 181 -3.71 -1.02 13.22
N PHE A 182 -3.34 -1.48 12.04
CA PHE A 182 -3.06 -0.66 10.87
C PHE A 182 -4.13 -0.98 9.84
N SER A 183 -4.96 -0.01 9.47
CA SER A 183 -6.07 -0.26 8.55
C SER A 183 -5.61 -0.60 7.13
N GLY A 184 -4.44 -0.09 6.73
CA GLY A 184 -4.16 0.13 5.31
C GLY A 184 -5.22 1.08 4.73
N ASP A 185 -5.52 0.92 3.46
CA ASP A 185 -6.69 1.55 2.85
C ASP A 185 -7.94 0.74 3.13
N LEU A 186 -9.06 1.42 3.42
CA LEU A 186 -10.32 0.78 3.75
C LEU A 186 -11.30 0.85 2.58
N GLY A 187 -11.88 -0.30 2.27
CA GLY A 187 -12.95 -0.43 1.31
C GLY A 187 -14.24 0.27 1.74
N ARG A 188 -15.05 0.61 0.73
CA ARG A 188 -16.43 1.04 0.97
C ARG A 188 -17.29 -0.18 1.32
N TYR A 189 -18.27 0.05 2.20
CA TYR A 189 -19.32 -0.92 2.45
C TYR A 189 -20.17 -1.15 1.20
N HIS A 190 -20.68 -2.37 1.05
CA HIS A 190 -21.58 -2.79 -0.03
C HIS A 190 -20.98 -2.64 -1.43
N SER A 191 -19.65 -2.81 -1.55
CA SER A 191 -19.01 -2.98 -2.84
C SER A 191 -19.55 -4.21 -3.57
N LEU A 192 -19.65 -4.14 -4.90
CA LEU A 192 -20.22 -5.21 -5.73
C LEU A 192 -19.37 -6.49 -5.71
N ILE A 193 -18.04 -6.34 -5.58
CA ILE A 193 -17.07 -7.44 -5.75
C ILE A 193 -16.39 -7.77 -4.42
N LEU A 194 -16.14 -6.76 -3.60
CA LEU A 194 -15.35 -6.90 -2.38
C LEU A 194 -16.27 -7.02 -1.16
N LYS A 195 -15.81 -7.76 -0.15
CA LYS A 195 -16.49 -7.83 1.13
C LYS A 195 -16.36 -6.50 1.87
N ASN A 196 -17.25 -6.28 2.83
CA ASN A 196 -17.11 -5.16 3.75
C ASN A 196 -15.82 -5.30 4.57
N PRO A 197 -15.16 -4.19 4.94
CA PRO A 197 -14.05 -4.22 5.87
C PRO A 197 -14.44 -4.94 7.17
N THR A 198 -13.53 -5.77 7.68
CA THR A 198 -13.76 -6.55 8.90
C THR A 198 -13.83 -5.61 10.11
N PRO A 199 -14.89 -5.67 10.95
CA PRO A 199 -14.95 -4.91 12.19
C PRO A 199 -13.81 -5.27 13.15
N ILE A 200 -13.29 -4.27 13.85
CA ILE A 200 -12.19 -4.43 14.83
C ILE A 200 -12.72 -4.13 16.22
N ASP A 201 -12.76 -5.15 17.08
CA ASP A 201 -13.39 -5.04 18.41
C ASP A 201 -12.48 -4.41 19.48
N ASN A 202 -11.16 -4.56 19.35
CA ASN A 202 -10.20 -4.17 20.38
C ASN A 202 -8.84 -3.76 19.80
N ALA A 203 -8.36 -2.57 20.16
CA ALA A 203 -7.02 -2.09 19.88
C ALA A 203 -6.56 -1.13 20.98
N HIS A 204 -5.27 -1.15 21.32
CA HIS A 204 -4.67 -0.13 22.17
C HIS A 204 -4.34 1.13 21.37
N ALA A 205 -3.96 0.96 20.10
CA ALA A 205 -3.87 2.05 19.12
C ALA A 205 -4.37 1.59 17.75
N LEU A 206 -5.10 2.47 17.08
CA LEU A 206 -5.61 2.28 15.73
C LEU A 206 -5.01 3.34 14.82
N LEU A 207 -4.24 2.91 13.83
CA LEU A 207 -3.77 3.74 12.73
C LEU A 207 -4.73 3.53 11.57
N VAL A 208 -5.50 4.57 11.28
CA VAL A 208 -6.51 4.57 10.23
C VAL A 208 -6.14 5.54 9.13
N GLU A 209 -6.35 5.15 7.88
CA GLU A 209 -6.21 6.06 6.75
C GLU A 209 -7.19 7.24 6.85
N SER A 210 -6.89 8.31 6.12
CA SER A 210 -7.71 9.53 6.12
C SER A 210 -7.81 10.15 4.74
N THR A 211 -7.73 9.35 3.67
CA THR A 211 -7.67 9.83 2.28
C THR A 211 -8.85 10.74 1.92
N TYR A 212 -10.02 10.42 2.47
CA TYR A 212 -11.26 11.17 2.27
C TYR A 212 -11.78 11.84 3.54
N GLY A 213 -10.95 11.98 4.58
CA GLY A 213 -11.35 12.51 5.89
C GLY A 213 -11.90 13.95 5.88
N ASN A 214 -11.78 14.67 4.77
CA ASN A 214 -12.25 16.04 4.60
C ASN A 214 -13.60 16.17 3.86
N ARG A 215 -14.23 15.06 3.43
CA ARG A 215 -15.49 15.12 2.67
C ARG A 215 -16.39 13.91 2.92
N LEU A 216 -17.69 14.12 2.72
CA LEU A 216 -18.66 13.03 2.66
C LEU A 216 -18.77 12.50 1.22
N HIS A 217 -18.90 11.19 1.09
CA HIS A 217 -19.17 10.56 -0.19
C HIS A 217 -20.66 10.62 -0.53
N LYS A 218 -20.97 10.79 -1.82
CA LYS A 218 -22.32 10.56 -2.36
C LYS A 218 -22.67 9.07 -2.18
N SER A 219 -23.97 8.76 -2.15
CA SER A 219 -24.41 7.37 -2.20
C SER A 219 -23.99 6.71 -3.52
N LEU A 220 -24.03 5.37 -3.56
CA LEU A 220 -23.71 4.63 -4.78
C LEU A 220 -24.71 5.00 -5.89
N GLU A 221 -25.99 5.07 -5.55
CA GLU A 221 -27.07 5.40 -6.47
C GLU A 221 -26.87 6.79 -7.09
N ALA A 222 -26.58 7.80 -6.26
CA ALA A 222 -26.32 9.16 -6.75
C ALA A 222 -25.06 9.25 -7.63
N SER A 223 -24.07 8.39 -7.37
CA SER A 223 -22.84 8.32 -8.18
C SER A 223 -23.10 7.63 -9.52
N GLU A 224 -23.93 6.60 -9.55
CA GLU A 224 -24.37 5.90 -10.76
C GLU A 224 -25.22 6.82 -11.65
N GLU A 225 -26.17 7.55 -11.07
CA GLU A 225 -27.00 8.53 -11.78
C GLU A 225 -26.12 9.61 -12.43
N GLU A 226 -25.18 10.20 -11.68
CA GLU A 226 -24.24 11.19 -12.22
C GLU A 226 -23.40 10.63 -13.38
N LEU A 227 -22.93 9.38 -13.27
CA LEU A 227 -22.20 8.72 -14.35
C LEU A 227 -23.08 8.53 -15.60
N VAL A 228 -24.31 8.05 -15.42
CA VAL A 228 -25.28 7.87 -16.51
C VAL A 228 -25.61 9.19 -17.20
N GLU A 229 -25.81 10.26 -16.43
CA GLU A 229 -26.04 11.61 -16.96
C GLU A 229 -24.87 12.10 -17.81
N ILE A 230 -23.64 11.94 -17.32
CA ILE A 230 -22.42 12.33 -18.06
C ILE A 230 -22.31 11.54 -19.37
N ILE A 231 -22.54 10.22 -19.34
CA ILE A 231 -22.49 9.36 -20.53
C ILE A 231 -23.56 9.77 -21.55
N ASN A 232 -24.80 9.99 -21.10
CA ASN A 232 -25.90 10.39 -21.97
C ASN A 232 -25.63 11.76 -22.62
N ARG A 233 -25.10 12.71 -21.85
CA ARG A 233 -24.69 14.03 -22.34
C ARG A 233 -23.60 13.93 -23.41
N LEU A 234 -22.58 13.09 -23.21
CA LEU A 234 -21.47 12.93 -24.15
C LEU A 234 -21.85 12.15 -25.41
N THR A 235 -22.77 11.19 -25.30
CA THR A 235 -23.21 10.35 -26.43
C THR A 235 -24.36 10.96 -27.23
N GLY A 236 -24.81 12.18 -26.90
CA GLY A 236 -25.88 12.89 -27.61
C GLY A 236 -27.28 12.33 -27.38
N LYS A 237 -27.44 11.34 -26.49
CA LYS A 237 -28.74 10.84 -26.05
C LYS A 237 -29.29 11.82 -25.02
N ARG A 238 -30.11 12.79 -25.44
CA ARG A 238 -30.92 13.58 -24.50
C ARG A 238 -31.72 12.60 -23.63
N ALA A 239 -31.47 12.59 -22.32
CA ALA A 239 -32.23 11.80 -21.37
C ALA A 239 -33.72 12.11 -21.56
N ARG A 240 -34.50 11.13 -22.01
CA ARG A 240 -35.96 11.18 -21.88
C ARG A 240 -36.24 10.90 -20.41
N SER A 241 -36.37 11.95 -19.61
CA SER A 241 -36.90 11.83 -18.26
C SER A 241 -38.35 11.35 -18.35
N SER A 242 -38.58 10.06 -18.17
CA SER A 242 -39.91 9.55 -17.87
C SER A 242 -40.21 9.84 -16.40
N SER A 243 -40.82 10.99 -16.14
CA SER A 243 -41.54 11.22 -14.89
C SER A 243 -42.68 10.20 -14.78
N PRO A 244 -42.85 9.50 -13.65
CA PRO A 244 -44.01 8.64 -13.45
C PRO A 244 -45.27 9.51 -13.29
N PRO A 245 -46.45 9.05 -13.75
CA PRO A 245 -47.70 9.74 -13.46
C PRO A 245 -48.01 9.57 -11.97
N SER A 246 -48.06 10.67 -11.23
CA SER A 246 -48.67 10.70 -9.90
C SER A 246 -50.18 10.49 -10.03
N PRO A 247 -50.82 9.77 -9.09
CA PRO A 247 -52.28 9.66 -9.02
C PRO A 247 -52.96 10.99 -8.66
#